data_AF-A0A9D4J032-F1
#
_entry.id   AF-A0A9D4J032-F1
#
_cell.length_a   1.000
_cell.length_b   1.000
_cell.length_c   1.000
_cell.angle_alpha   90.00
_cell.angle_beta   90.00
_cell.angle_gamma   90.00
#
_symmetry.space_group_name_H-M   'P 1'
#
loop_
_entity.id
_entity.type
_entity.pdbx_description
1 polymer ?
#
loop_
_entity_poly.entity_id
_entity_poly.type
_entity_poly.pdbx_seq_one_letter_code
_entity_poly.pdbx_strand_id
1 'polypeptide(L)'
;MVFEKDFADEFPGFKQLITNPSTGALYIEGEIMKLPKLARTFELIADKGPHAFYNGTLADDIVADIQEAGGIITKDDLANYTSLVEDALHFHLHDNNTVYSPPLPSSGAVYLFILNILKDYNFTADSVSNVAKATTTWHRVTEAMKHAYSLRTNLGDSTVGSDAFRTYVTKLVQNMTHPSFGFTHKQQIDDSRTFGSDYYKPIFHSAWEDHGTAHLSVIGPNGDAVSITSTTNLRQVEHTILSFNAITRQYIFEHTLYNVVLCFKKLHLQTYFIVPYLYLTCMPFNYFLQSKYVTLFSKKQKCTQINVYKLSRNKLLYGVGIWTV
;
A
#
# COMPACT_ATOMS: atom_id res chain seq x y z
N MET A 1 18.44 6.90 -4.53
CA MET A 1 18.26 5.43 -4.64
C MET A 1 19.61 4.87 -4.99
N VAL A 2 20.17 4.00 -4.15
CA VAL A 2 21.43 3.32 -4.43
C VAL A 2 21.06 1.88 -4.76
N PHE A 3 21.42 1.41 -5.95
CA PHE A 3 21.16 0.04 -6.35
C PHE A 3 22.27 -0.86 -5.82
N GLU A 4 21.89 -1.95 -5.15
CA GLU A 4 22.84 -2.94 -4.68
C GLU A 4 23.24 -3.88 -5.83
N LYS A 5 24.54 -4.10 -5.95
CA LYS A 5 25.10 -4.90 -7.05
C LYS A 5 24.67 -6.36 -6.95
N ASP A 6 24.60 -6.90 -5.74
CA ASP A 6 24.26 -8.30 -5.49
C ASP A 6 22.82 -8.60 -5.96
N PHE A 7 21.87 -7.70 -5.65
CA PHE A 7 20.49 -7.79 -6.15
C PHE A 7 20.43 -7.67 -7.68
N ALA A 8 21.20 -6.77 -8.28
CA ALA A 8 21.23 -6.63 -9.73
C ALA A 8 21.75 -7.90 -10.42
N ASP A 9 22.79 -8.52 -9.87
CA ASP A 9 23.40 -9.72 -10.45
C ASP A 9 22.46 -10.94 -10.39
N GLU A 10 21.56 -11.01 -9.41
CA GLU A 10 20.51 -12.03 -9.31
C GLU A 10 19.43 -11.90 -10.39
N PHE A 11 19.19 -10.68 -10.90
CA PHE A 11 18.10 -10.38 -11.82
C PHE A 11 18.60 -9.69 -13.12
N PRO A 12 19.11 -10.45 -14.11
CA PRO A 12 19.80 -9.89 -15.29
C PRO A 12 18.99 -8.86 -16.09
N GLY A 13 17.69 -9.07 -16.26
CA GLY A 13 16.85 -8.10 -16.97
C GLY A 13 16.45 -6.89 -16.13
N PHE A 14 16.46 -7.00 -14.80
CA PHE A 14 16.36 -5.82 -13.92
C PHE A 14 17.67 -5.04 -13.94
N LYS A 15 18.82 -5.71 -13.86
CA LYS A 15 20.15 -5.11 -14.01
C LYS A 15 20.27 -4.26 -15.27
N GLN A 16 19.77 -4.75 -16.41
CA GLN A 16 19.78 -3.97 -17.65
C GLN A 16 19.01 -2.64 -17.52
N LEU A 17 17.90 -2.62 -16.77
CA LEU A 17 17.09 -1.42 -16.54
C LEU A 17 17.83 -0.38 -15.68
N ILE A 18 18.55 -0.86 -14.65
CA ILE A 18 19.24 -0.02 -13.67
C ILE A 18 20.72 0.21 -14.01
N THR A 19 21.20 -0.28 -15.15
CA THR A 19 22.53 0.00 -15.67
C THR A 19 22.50 1.23 -16.57
N ASN A 20 23.34 2.21 -16.26
CA ASN A 20 23.54 3.38 -17.08
C ASN A 20 24.25 2.96 -18.39
N PRO A 21 23.60 3.11 -19.56
CA PRO A 21 24.14 2.63 -20.83
C PRO A 21 25.39 3.40 -21.28
N SER A 22 25.62 4.60 -20.75
CA SER A 22 26.79 5.43 -21.08
C SER A 22 28.03 4.99 -20.31
N THR A 23 27.87 4.49 -19.08
CA THR A 23 29.00 4.13 -18.20
C THR A 23 29.18 2.61 -18.07
N GLY A 24 28.14 1.82 -18.33
CA GLY A 24 28.11 0.38 -18.09
C GLY A 24 28.04 0.01 -16.60
N ALA A 25 27.90 1.01 -15.71
CA ALA A 25 27.74 0.82 -14.28
C ALA A 25 26.27 1.01 -13.86
N LEU A 26 25.91 0.56 -12.66
CA LEU A 26 24.59 0.87 -12.10
C LEU A 26 24.41 2.38 -11.94
N TYR A 27 23.19 2.87 -12.13
CA TYR A 27 22.86 4.27 -11.90
C TYR A 27 23.18 4.68 -10.45
N ILE A 28 23.74 5.88 -10.29
CA ILE A 28 24.04 6.47 -8.98
C ILE A 28 23.18 7.70 -8.72
N GLU A 29 23.17 8.16 -7.46
CA GLU A 29 22.44 9.36 -7.07
C GLU A 29 22.88 10.59 -7.89
N GLY A 30 21.90 11.37 -8.33
CA GLY A 30 22.11 12.55 -9.17
C GLY A 30 22.11 12.26 -10.69
N GLU A 31 22.21 10.99 -11.11
CA GLU A 31 22.09 10.64 -12.52
C GLU A 31 20.64 10.62 -13.00
N ILE A 32 20.45 10.92 -14.29
CA ILE A 32 19.14 10.87 -14.94
C ILE A 32 18.93 9.51 -15.57
N MET A 33 18.08 8.69 -14.96
CA MET A 33 17.59 7.44 -15.54
C MET A 33 16.39 7.72 -16.45
N LYS A 34 16.43 7.21 -17.69
CA LYS A 34 15.34 7.34 -18.66
C LYS A 34 14.70 5.98 -18.92
N LEU A 35 13.37 5.97 -18.94
CA LEU A 35 12.57 4.74 -18.98
C LEU A 35 11.62 4.74 -20.19
N PRO A 36 12.16 4.77 -21.43
CA PRO A 36 11.36 5.00 -22.64
C PRO A 36 10.35 3.88 -22.92
N LYS A 37 10.65 2.65 -22.52
CA LYS A 37 9.72 1.52 -22.67
C LYS A 37 8.50 1.68 -21.76
N LEU A 38 8.69 2.08 -20.50
CA LEU A 38 7.59 2.42 -19.60
C LEU A 38 6.77 3.60 -20.10
N ALA A 39 7.45 4.66 -20.58
CA ALA A 39 6.75 5.81 -21.14
C ALA A 39 5.79 5.40 -22.28
N ARG A 40 6.25 4.52 -23.19
CA ARG A 40 5.41 3.96 -24.26
C ARG A 40 4.24 3.13 -23.72
N THR A 41 4.44 2.35 -22.65
CA THR A 41 3.36 1.63 -21.98
C THR A 41 2.31 2.58 -21.44
N PHE A 42 2.72 3.64 -20.76
CA PHE A 42 1.80 4.66 -20.23
C PHE A 42 1.07 5.41 -21.35
N GLU A 43 1.75 5.78 -22.43
CA GLU A 43 1.12 6.37 -23.62
C GLU A 43 0.06 5.43 -24.21
N LEU A 44 0.39 4.15 -24.38
CA LEU A 44 -0.55 3.16 -24.92
C LEU A 44 -1.79 3.00 -24.04
N ILE A 45 -1.61 2.94 -22.73
CA ILE A 45 -2.70 2.85 -21.76
C ILE A 45 -3.52 4.14 -21.71
N ALA A 46 -2.89 5.31 -21.83
CA ALA A 46 -3.58 6.60 -21.89
C ALA A 46 -4.46 6.71 -23.15
N ASP A 47 -3.95 6.26 -24.30
CA ASP A 47 -4.63 6.35 -25.59
C ASP A 47 -5.74 5.30 -25.75
N LYS A 48 -5.46 4.04 -25.37
CA LYS A 48 -6.37 2.89 -25.58
C LYS A 48 -7.15 2.48 -24.35
N GLY A 49 -6.87 3.08 -23.19
CA GLY A 49 -7.47 2.72 -21.92
C GLY A 49 -6.91 1.42 -21.32
N PRO A 50 -7.46 0.99 -20.16
CA PRO A 50 -6.95 -0.17 -19.41
C PRO A 50 -7.09 -1.50 -20.17
N HIS A 51 -8.02 -1.59 -21.14
CA HIS A 51 -8.18 -2.80 -21.96
C HIS A 51 -6.92 -3.16 -22.75
N ALA A 52 -6.05 -2.20 -23.06
CA ALA A 52 -4.77 -2.48 -23.70
C ALA A 52 -3.88 -3.39 -22.85
N PHE A 53 -4.00 -3.30 -21.52
CA PHE A 53 -3.28 -4.11 -20.54
C PHE A 53 -3.87 -5.52 -20.37
N TYR A 54 -5.20 -5.63 -20.29
CA TYR A 54 -5.87 -6.89 -19.97
C TYR A 54 -6.20 -7.77 -21.19
N ASN A 55 -6.39 -7.18 -22.38
CA ASN A 55 -6.76 -7.91 -23.59
C ASN A 55 -6.08 -7.37 -24.87
N GLY A 56 -5.16 -6.41 -24.73
CA GLY A 56 -4.43 -5.84 -25.84
C GLY A 56 -3.07 -6.51 -26.08
N THR A 57 -2.25 -5.85 -26.89
CA THR A 57 -0.88 -6.31 -27.18
C THR A 57 0.01 -6.36 -25.94
N LEU A 58 -0.26 -5.52 -24.93
CA LEU A 58 0.47 -5.61 -23.66
C LEU A 58 0.14 -6.92 -22.93
N ALA A 59 -1.10 -7.40 -23.00
CA ALA A 59 -1.49 -8.68 -22.39
C ALA A 59 -0.69 -9.84 -23.01
N ASP A 60 -0.51 -9.82 -24.34
CA ASP A 60 0.29 -10.81 -25.06
C ASP A 60 1.75 -10.79 -24.62
N ASP A 61 2.36 -9.59 -24.54
CA ASP A 61 3.74 -9.42 -24.07
C ASP A 61 3.90 -9.93 -22.62
N ILE A 62 2.98 -9.57 -21.73
CA ILE A 62 2.98 -9.99 -20.31
C ILE A 62 2.88 -11.50 -20.17
N VAL A 63 1.99 -12.15 -20.92
CA VAL A 63 1.78 -13.60 -20.83
C VAL A 63 2.99 -14.35 -21.38
N ALA A 64 3.53 -13.92 -22.51
CA ALA A 64 4.73 -14.53 -23.10
C ALA A 64 5.90 -14.47 -22.12
N ASP A 65 6.13 -13.31 -21.52
CA ASP A 65 7.14 -13.09 -20.49
C ASP A 65 6.98 -14.03 -19.27
N ILE A 66 5.75 -14.16 -18.75
CA ILE A 66 5.48 -15.01 -17.57
C ILE A 66 5.72 -16.47 -17.92
N GLN A 67 5.28 -16.91 -19.10
CA GLN A 67 5.43 -18.29 -19.54
C GLN A 67 6.88 -18.65 -19.86
N GLU A 68 7.67 -17.71 -20.40
CA GLU A 68 9.11 -17.87 -20.55
C GLU A 68 9.80 -18.06 -19.19
N ALA A 69 9.29 -17.43 -18.13
CA ALA A 69 9.73 -17.65 -16.75
C ALA A 69 9.25 -18.95 -16.11
N GLY A 70 8.47 -19.77 -16.81
CA GLY A 70 7.84 -20.97 -16.26
C GLY A 70 6.59 -20.71 -15.43
N GLY A 71 6.03 -19.49 -15.48
CA GLY A 71 4.75 -19.16 -14.86
C GLY A 71 3.55 -19.70 -15.65
N ILE A 72 2.39 -19.74 -14.99
CA ILE A 72 1.18 -20.39 -15.52
C ILE A 72 0.06 -19.42 -15.94
N ILE A 73 0.31 -18.11 -15.84
CA ILE A 73 -0.68 -17.08 -16.17
C ILE A 73 -0.94 -17.12 -17.68
N THR A 74 -2.22 -17.10 -18.04
CA THR A 74 -2.71 -17.10 -19.41
C THR A 74 -3.33 -15.76 -19.78
N LYS A 75 -3.58 -15.55 -21.07
CA LYS A 75 -4.31 -14.37 -21.54
C LYS A 75 -5.74 -14.32 -20.99
N ASP A 76 -6.38 -15.48 -20.83
CA ASP A 76 -7.72 -15.58 -20.28
C ASP A 76 -7.76 -15.15 -18.80
N ASP A 77 -6.71 -15.45 -18.03
CA ASP A 77 -6.60 -14.97 -16.64
C ASP A 77 -6.57 -13.44 -16.57
N LEU A 78 -5.81 -12.79 -17.46
CA LEU A 78 -5.77 -11.32 -17.55
C LEU A 78 -7.09 -10.74 -18.05
N ALA A 79 -7.70 -11.35 -19.07
CA ALA A 79 -8.93 -10.86 -19.68
C ALA A 79 -10.14 -10.97 -18.74
N ASN A 80 -10.17 -11.99 -17.88
CA ASN A 80 -11.25 -12.23 -16.92
C ASN A 80 -11.05 -11.50 -15.58
N TYR A 81 -9.89 -10.89 -15.35
CA TYR A 81 -9.63 -10.14 -14.13
C TYR A 81 -10.51 -8.87 -14.05
N THR A 82 -11.15 -8.67 -12.89
CA THR A 82 -11.87 -7.44 -12.58
C THR A 82 -11.59 -7.00 -11.16
N SER A 83 -11.56 -5.69 -10.93
CA SER A 83 -11.46 -5.13 -9.57
C SER A 83 -12.82 -5.15 -8.90
N LEU A 84 -12.83 -5.62 -7.65
CA LEU A 84 -14.02 -5.62 -6.81
C LEU A 84 -14.13 -4.27 -6.07
N VAL A 85 -15.37 -3.80 -5.92
CA VAL A 85 -15.70 -2.63 -5.09
C VAL A 85 -16.54 -3.15 -3.94
N GLU A 86 -15.98 -3.07 -2.74
CA GLU A 86 -16.59 -3.60 -1.52
C GLU A 86 -16.65 -2.52 -0.43
N ASP A 87 -17.60 -2.69 0.47
CA ASP A 87 -17.71 -1.83 1.63
C ASP A 87 -16.52 -2.04 2.58
N ALA A 88 -16.00 -0.93 3.10
CA ALA A 88 -14.93 -0.97 4.08
C ALA A 88 -15.42 -1.57 5.40
N LEU A 89 -14.54 -2.33 6.07
CA LEU A 89 -14.69 -2.60 7.48
C LEU A 89 -14.57 -1.30 8.25
N HIS A 90 -15.32 -1.18 9.35
CA HIS A 90 -15.26 0.00 10.19
C HIS A 90 -15.26 -0.36 11.67
N PHE A 91 -14.67 0.52 12.47
CA PHE A 91 -14.66 0.40 13.92
C PHE A 91 -14.79 1.78 14.58
N HIS A 92 -15.67 1.89 15.57
CA HIS A 92 -15.88 3.14 16.30
C HIS A 92 -14.89 3.26 17.46
N LEU A 93 -14.08 4.32 17.41
CA LEU A 93 -13.21 4.74 18.50
C LEU A 93 -14.00 5.52 19.56
N HIS A 94 -13.29 5.99 20.58
CA HIS A 94 -13.79 7.04 21.47
C HIS A 94 -14.03 8.35 20.68
N ASP A 95 -14.84 9.24 21.24
CA ASP A 95 -15.12 10.58 20.68
C ASP A 95 -15.81 10.62 19.30
N ASN A 96 -16.71 9.66 19.03
CA ASN A 96 -17.48 9.55 17.77
C ASN A 96 -16.63 9.43 16.49
N ASN A 97 -15.34 9.11 16.60
CA ASN A 97 -14.50 8.85 15.44
C ASN A 97 -14.70 7.41 14.92
N THR A 98 -14.66 7.25 13.60
CA THR A 98 -14.77 5.94 12.95
C THR A 98 -13.53 5.70 12.09
N VAL A 99 -12.90 4.55 12.29
CA VAL A 99 -11.77 4.09 11.49
C VAL A 99 -12.29 3.14 10.43
N TYR A 100 -11.81 3.31 9.20
CA TYR A 100 -12.16 2.45 8.07
C TYR A 100 -10.93 1.65 7.61
N SER A 101 -11.14 0.42 7.20
CA SER A 101 -10.08 -0.46 6.68
C SER A 101 -10.62 -1.39 5.60
N PRO A 102 -9.81 -1.82 4.62
CA PRO A 102 -10.27 -2.75 3.58
C PRO A 102 -10.72 -4.11 4.15
N PRO A 103 -11.73 -4.76 3.54
CA PRO A 103 -12.16 -6.11 3.91
C PRO A 103 -11.17 -7.19 3.44
N LEU A 104 -11.51 -8.46 3.66
CA LEU A 104 -10.79 -9.59 3.05
C LEU A 104 -10.68 -9.39 1.52
N PRO A 105 -9.60 -9.84 0.87
CA PRO A 105 -8.48 -10.62 1.41
C PRO A 105 -7.43 -9.81 2.19
N SER A 106 -7.62 -8.50 2.37
CA SER A 106 -6.70 -7.67 3.15
C SER A 106 -6.74 -8.01 4.64
N SER A 107 -5.64 -7.73 5.34
CA SER A 107 -5.52 -7.86 6.80
C SER A 107 -6.11 -6.67 7.58
N GLY A 108 -6.99 -5.86 6.99
CA GLY A 108 -7.58 -4.69 7.65
C GLY A 108 -8.28 -5.00 8.97
N ALA A 109 -8.93 -6.17 9.07
CA ALA A 109 -9.55 -6.66 10.29
C ALA A 109 -8.56 -6.85 11.46
N VAL A 110 -7.29 -7.17 11.18
CA VAL A 110 -6.23 -7.30 12.20
C VAL A 110 -5.98 -5.96 12.88
N TYR A 111 -5.86 -4.88 12.10
CA TYR A 111 -5.69 -3.54 12.62
C TYR A 111 -6.89 -3.10 13.46
N LEU A 112 -8.12 -3.30 12.95
CA LEU A 112 -9.33 -2.97 13.70
C LEU A 112 -9.44 -3.79 15.00
N PHE A 113 -8.98 -5.04 15.00
CA PHE A 113 -8.98 -5.86 16.20
C PHE A 113 -7.95 -5.40 17.25
N ILE A 114 -6.77 -4.95 16.83
CA ILE A 114 -5.81 -4.30 17.74
C ILE A 114 -6.47 -3.09 18.41
N LEU A 115 -7.13 -2.22 17.64
CA LEU A 115 -7.86 -1.09 18.19
C LEU A 115 -8.98 -1.53 19.14
N ASN A 116 -9.67 -2.62 18.80
CA ASN A 116 -10.74 -3.19 19.61
C ASN A 116 -10.25 -3.68 20.99
N ILE A 117 -9.11 -4.38 21.05
CA ILE A 117 -8.46 -4.77 22.31
C ILE A 117 -8.06 -3.53 23.10
N LEU A 118 -7.45 -2.54 22.42
CA LEU A 118 -6.85 -1.38 23.08
C LEU A 118 -7.87 -0.35 23.57
N LYS A 119 -9.06 -0.30 22.95
CA LYS A 119 -10.12 0.67 23.23
C LYS A 119 -10.42 0.77 24.71
N ASP A 120 -10.57 -0.36 25.40
CA ASP A 120 -10.99 -0.40 26.80
C ASP A 120 -9.87 -0.10 27.82
N TYR A 121 -8.65 0.21 27.37
CA TYR A 121 -7.60 0.74 28.26
C TYR A 121 -7.72 2.26 28.48
N ASN A 122 -8.53 2.96 27.68
CA ASN A 122 -8.76 4.41 27.80
C ASN A 122 -7.46 5.21 27.94
N PHE A 123 -6.51 4.99 27.03
CA PHE A 123 -5.22 5.68 27.07
C PHE A 123 -5.41 7.20 27.03
N THR A 124 -4.65 7.89 27.87
CA THR A 124 -4.59 9.35 27.94
C THR A 124 -3.14 9.82 27.82
N ALA A 125 -2.92 11.13 27.78
CA ALA A 125 -1.56 11.69 27.86
C ALA A 125 -0.80 11.22 29.11
N ASP A 126 -1.51 10.91 30.21
CA ASP A 126 -0.88 10.37 31.42
C ASP A 126 -0.37 8.93 31.25
N SER A 127 -0.94 8.14 30.35
CA SER A 127 -0.52 6.75 30.09
C SER A 127 0.92 6.64 29.57
N VAL A 128 1.51 7.76 29.12
CA VAL A 128 2.91 7.84 28.65
C VAL A 128 3.70 8.95 29.35
N SER A 129 3.22 9.46 30.49
CA SER A 129 3.82 10.63 31.17
C SER A 129 5.18 10.34 31.82
N ASN A 130 5.52 9.06 32.03
CA ASN A 130 6.82 8.63 32.52
C ASN A 130 7.16 7.23 32.01
N VAL A 131 8.40 6.81 32.26
CA VAL A 131 8.93 5.52 31.78
C VAL A 131 8.08 4.33 32.23
N ALA A 132 7.69 4.23 33.50
CA ALA A 132 6.91 3.09 33.99
C ALA A 132 5.53 2.98 33.32
N LYS A 133 4.82 4.11 33.18
CA LYS A 133 3.52 4.16 32.50
C LYS A 133 3.66 3.88 31.00
N ALA A 134 4.65 4.48 30.35
CA ALA A 134 4.95 4.25 28.93
C ALA A 134 5.29 2.78 28.67
N THR A 135 6.12 2.15 29.51
CA THR A 135 6.44 0.71 29.41
C THR A 135 5.19 -0.15 29.49
N THR A 136 4.29 0.12 30.44
CA THR A 136 3.02 -0.62 30.57
C THR A 136 2.13 -0.42 29.35
N THR A 137 2.06 0.80 28.81
CA THR A 137 1.28 1.11 27.60
C THR A 137 1.82 0.38 26.38
N TRP A 138 3.13 0.42 26.14
CA TRP A 138 3.77 -0.27 25.02
C TRP A 138 3.73 -1.79 25.17
N HIS A 139 3.76 -2.32 26.39
CA HIS A 139 3.51 -3.72 26.68
C HIS A 139 2.12 -4.15 26.21
N ARG A 140 1.07 -3.42 26.62
CA ARG A 140 -0.32 -3.69 26.20
C ARG A 140 -0.50 -3.60 24.68
N VAL A 141 0.13 -2.62 24.02
CA VAL A 141 0.11 -2.50 22.56
C VAL A 141 0.77 -3.72 21.90
N THR A 142 1.94 -4.12 22.38
CA THR A 142 2.67 -5.31 21.89
C THR A 142 1.85 -6.59 22.07
N GLU A 143 1.24 -6.80 23.24
CA GLU A 143 0.43 -7.99 23.51
C GLU A 143 -0.85 -8.02 22.65
N ALA A 144 -1.50 -6.86 22.45
CA ALA A 144 -2.64 -6.75 21.53
C ALA A 144 -2.25 -7.11 20.09
N MET A 145 -1.08 -6.65 19.62
CA MET A 145 -0.54 -7.03 18.31
C MET A 145 -0.30 -8.53 18.22
N LYS A 146 0.27 -9.17 19.24
CA LYS A 146 0.54 -10.62 19.22
C LYS A 146 -0.74 -11.46 19.15
N HIS A 147 -1.77 -11.09 19.91
CA HIS A 147 -3.09 -11.71 19.78
C HIS A 147 -3.67 -11.52 18.37
N ALA A 148 -3.59 -10.32 17.81
CA ALA A 148 -4.15 -10.02 16.50
C ALA A 148 -3.39 -10.71 15.35
N TYR A 149 -2.06 -10.70 15.36
CA TYR A 149 -1.23 -11.35 14.35
C TYR A 149 -1.28 -12.87 14.42
N SER A 150 -1.54 -13.45 15.60
CA SER A 150 -1.87 -14.87 15.69
C SER A 150 -3.15 -15.18 14.91
N LEU A 151 -4.22 -14.41 15.11
CA LEU A 151 -5.45 -14.59 14.34
C LEU A 151 -5.28 -14.28 12.85
N ARG A 152 -4.38 -13.36 12.48
CA ARG A 152 -4.05 -13.08 11.07
C ARG A 152 -3.67 -14.34 10.31
N THR A 153 -2.98 -15.29 10.95
CA THR A 153 -2.58 -16.55 10.31
C THR A 153 -3.78 -17.37 9.82
N ASN A 154 -4.97 -17.13 10.37
CA ASN A 154 -6.22 -17.80 10.00
C ASN A 154 -7.02 -17.06 8.92
N LEU A 155 -6.55 -15.91 8.43
CA LEU A 155 -7.23 -15.12 7.38
C LEU A 155 -6.85 -15.59 5.98
N GLY A 156 -7.72 -15.32 5.02
CA GLY A 156 -7.46 -15.53 3.59
C GLY A 156 -8.60 -15.03 2.73
N ASP A 157 -8.53 -15.31 1.43
CA ASP A 157 -9.52 -14.85 0.46
C ASP A 157 -10.85 -15.61 0.59
N SER A 158 -11.92 -14.89 0.93
CA SER A 158 -13.26 -15.44 1.16
C SER A 158 -14.00 -15.83 -0.13
N THR A 159 -13.43 -15.54 -1.30
CA THR A 159 -14.00 -15.87 -2.61
C THR A 159 -13.54 -17.24 -3.12
N VAL A 160 -12.51 -17.82 -2.49
CA VAL A 160 -11.91 -19.12 -2.88
C VAL A 160 -11.93 -20.11 -1.72
N GLY A 161 -11.59 -21.37 -2.02
CA GLY A 161 -11.55 -22.46 -1.03
C GLY A 161 -12.91 -23.10 -0.76
N SER A 162 -12.99 -23.92 0.28
CA SER A 162 -14.22 -24.64 0.65
C SER A 162 -15.25 -23.72 1.33
N ASP A 163 -16.53 -24.07 1.26
CA ASP A 163 -17.58 -23.31 1.95
C ASP A 163 -17.36 -23.21 3.46
N ALA A 164 -16.75 -24.25 4.05
CA ALA A 164 -16.35 -24.24 5.45
C ALA A 164 -15.27 -23.18 5.73
N PHE A 165 -14.25 -23.07 4.88
CA PHE A 165 -13.21 -22.05 4.99
C PHE A 165 -13.78 -20.64 4.85
N ARG A 166 -14.59 -20.40 3.80
CA ARG A 166 -15.23 -19.11 3.53
C ARG A 166 -16.11 -18.65 4.69
N THR A 167 -16.90 -19.58 5.25
CA THR A 167 -17.72 -19.33 6.44
C THR A 167 -16.88 -19.00 7.66
N TYR A 168 -15.78 -19.74 7.86
CA TYR A 168 -14.87 -19.55 8.99
C TYR A 168 -14.19 -18.18 8.94
N VAL A 169 -13.56 -17.79 7.82
CA VAL A 169 -12.84 -16.51 7.71
C VAL A 169 -13.78 -15.32 7.83
N THR A 170 -14.99 -15.42 7.28
CA THR A 170 -16.03 -14.38 7.40
C THR A 170 -16.44 -14.18 8.86
N LYS A 171 -16.72 -15.27 9.58
CA LYS A 171 -17.04 -15.22 11.01
C LYS A 171 -15.89 -14.70 11.86
N LEU A 172 -14.65 -15.05 11.50
CA LEU A 172 -13.47 -14.56 12.21
C LEU A 172 -13.36 -13.02 12.08
N VAL A 173 -13.54 -12.46 10.89
CA VAL A 173 -13.54 -11.00 10.69
C VAL A 173 -14.68 -10.31 11.44
N GLN A 174 -15.89 -10.91 11.45
CA GLN A 174 -17.02 -10.43 12.24
C GLN A 174 -16.68 -10.41 13.74
N ASN A 175 -16.07 -11.47 14.26
CA ASN A 175 -15.64 -11.53 15.65
C ASN A 175 -14.56 -10.47 15.96
N MET A 176 -13.53 -10.36 15.12
CA MET A 176 -12.43 -9.40 15.27
C MET A 176 -12.92 -7.94 15.39
N THR A 177 -13.99 -7.60 14.66
CA THR A 177 -14.60 -6.26 14.68
C THR A 177 -15.68 -6.09 15.76
N HIS A 178 -16.10 -7.16 16.44
CA HIS A 178 -17.11 -7.11 17.50
C HIS A 178 -16.51 -6.72 18.86
N PRO A 179 -17.10 -5.76 19.61
CA PRO A 179 -16.52 -5.26 20.87
C PRO A 179 -16.22 -6.33 21.93
N SER A 180 -17.12 -7.31 22.12
CA SER A 180 -16.95 -8.36 23.14
C SER A 180 -15.73 -9.24 22.89
N PHE A 181 -15.33 -9.40 21.64
CA PHE A 181 -14.18 -10.22 21.28
C PHE A 181 -12.86 -9.51 21.65
N GLY A 182 -12.78 -8.19 21.42
CA GLY A 182 -11.68 -7.34 21.88
C GLY A 182 -11.55 -7.36 23.40
N PHE A 183 -12.67 -7.19 24.11
CA PHE A 183 -12.71 -7.28 25.58
C PHE A 183 -12.20 -8.64 26.11
N THR A 184 -12.60 -9.74 25.48
CA THR A 184 -12.17 -11.09 25.89
C THR A 184 -10.67 -11.30 25.73
N HIS A 185 -10.05 -10.70 24.70
CA HIS A 185 -8.60 -10.78 24.49
C HIS A 185 -7.83 -9.81 25.37
N LYS A 186 -8.38 -8.62 25.66
CA LYS A 186 -7.83 -7.71 26.67
C LYS A 186 -7.67 -8.39 28.03
N GLN A 187 -8.64 -9.22 28.45
CA GLN A 187 -8.56 -9.97 29.72
C GLN A 187 -7.45 -11.03 29.74
N GLN A 188 -6.90 -11.41 28.59
CA GLN A 188 -5.80 -12.36 28.46
C GLN A 188 -4.42 -11.69 28.52
N ILE A 189 -4.37 -10.36 28.53
CA ILE A 189 -3.13 -9.59 28.63
C ILE A 189 -2.76 -9.41 30.11
N ASP A 190 -1.55 -9.84 30.45
CA ASP A 190 -0.96 -9.70 31.78
C ASP A 190 0.07 -8.58 31.76
N ASP A 191 -0.15 -7.48 32.50
CA ASP A 191 0.76 -6.32 32.50
C ASP A 191 2.17 -6.63 33.02
N SER A 192 2.38 -7.79 33.67
CA SER A 192 3.66 -8.15 34.29
C SER A 192 4.52 -9.07 33.43
N ARG A 193 3.97 -9.68 32.36
CA ARG A 193 4.69 -10.68 31.57
C ARG A 193 4.12 -10.87 30.17
N THR A 194 4.93 -11.51 29.33
CA THR A 194 4.55 -12.04 28.02
C THR A 194 4.53 -13.56 28.08
N PHE A 195 3.70 -14.18 27.24
CA PHE A 195 3.71 -15.62 27.00
C PHE A 195 4.53 -16.02 25.75
N GLY A 196 4.92 -17.30 25.67
CA GLY A 196 5.50 -17.89 24.46
C GLY A 196 4.49 -17.99 23.32
N SER A 197 4.96 -18.26 22.10
CA SER A 197 4.12 -18.14 20.89
C SER A 197 2.86 -19.03 20.90
N ASP A 198 2.95 -20.23 21.48
CA ASP A 198 1.84 -21.19 21.52
C ASP A 198 0.63 -20.68 22.29
N TYR A 199 0.83 -19.74 23.23
CA TYR A 199 -0.24 -19.11 23.98
C TYR A 199 -1.23 -18.38 23.06
N TYR A 200 -0.70 -17.68 22.03
CA TYR A 200 -1.52 -16.91 21.10
C TYR A 200 -2.16 -17.80 20.02
N LYS A 201 -1.68 -19.03 19.83
CA LYS A 201 -2.20 -20.06 18.91
C LYS A 201 -2.13 -19.71 17.41
N PRO A 202 -0.97 -19.31 16.86
CA PRO A 202 -0.83 -19.10 15.42
C PRO A 202 -0.90 -20.46 14.69
N ILE A 203 -1.43 -20.49 13.46
CA ILE A 203 -1.41 -21.72 12.65
C ILE A 203 -0.09 -21.92 11.89
N PHE A 204 0.69 -20.85 11.71
CA PHE A 204 2.05 -20.90 11.17
C PHE A 204 2.87 -19.72 11.71
N HIS A 205 4.19 -19.87 11.70
CA HIS A 205 5.11 -18.75 11.96
C HIS A 205 5.62 -18.19 10.63
N SER A 206 5.62 -16.87 10.52
CA SER A 206 6.15 -16.15 9.37
C SER A 206 7.15 -15.14 9.91
N ALA A 207 8.43 -15.35 9.63
CA ALA A 207 9.53 -14.44 10.01
C ALA A 207 10.13 -13.76 8.78
N TRP A 208 9.32 -13.54 7.75
CA TRP A 208 9.78 -13.03 6.48
C TRP A 208 9.87 -11.51 6.54
N GLU A 209 11.01 -10.98 6.14
CA GLU A 209 11.13 -9.56 5.85
C GLU A 209 10.40 -9.27 4.53
N ASP A 210 9.50 -8.27 4.56
CA ASP A 210 8.73 -7.81 3.41
C ASP A 210 8.97 -6.31 3.20
N HIS A 211 9.14 -5.90 1.94
CA HIS A 211 9.43 -4.53 1.53
C HIS A 211 8.70 -4.21 0.21
N GLY A 212 8.81 -2.96 -0.26
CA GLY A 212 8.32 -2.59 -1.61
C GLY A 212 6.88 -2.06 -1.67
N THR A 213 6.30 -1.66 -0.53
CA THR A 213 4.97 -1.01 -0.51
C THR A 213 5.09 0.50 -0.44
N ALA A 214 4.24 1.20 -1.20
CA ALA A 214 4.07 2.65 -1.13
C ALA A 214 2.63 3.01 -0.71
N HIS A 215 2.50 4.15 -0.03
CA HIS A 215 1.22 4.70 0.40
C HIS A 215 1.08 6.15 -0.02
N LEU A 216 -0.10 6.53 -0.47
CA LEU A 216 -0.47 7.89 -0.87
C LEU A 216 -1.81 8.27 -0.23
N SER A 217 -1.87 9.47 0.33
CA SER A 217 -3.10 10.09 0.81
C SER A 217 -3.31 11.43 0.09
N VAL A 218 -4.52 11.64 -0.44
CA VAL A 218 -4.91 12.84 -1.18
C VAL A 218 -6.23 13.37 -0.62
N ILE A 219 -6.32 14.69 -0.43
CA ILE A 219 -7.57 15.39 -0.12
C ILE A 219 -7.82 16.41 -1.22
N GLY A 220 -8.95 16.27 -1.90
CA GLY A 220 -9.42 17.17 -2.94
C GLY A 220 -10.01 18.46 -2.35
N PRO A 221 -10.00 19.56 -3.11
CA PRO A 221 -10.57 20.84 -2.66
C PRO A 221 -12.10 20.78 -2.44
N ASN A 222 -12.77 19.80 -3.05
CA ASN A 222 -14.19 19.52 -2.86
C ASN A 222 -14.48 18.67 -1.60
N GLY A 223 -13.46 18.27 -0.85
CA GLY A 223 -13.59 17.44 0.35
C GLY A 223 -13.49 15.94 0.12
N ASP A 224 -13.27 15.49 -1.12
CA ASP A 224 -12.98 14.09 -1.39
C ASP A 224 -11.65 13.69 -0.76
N ALA A 225 -11.58 12.47 -0.25
CA ALA A 225 -10.36 11.92 0.33
C ALA A 225 -10.08 10.55 -0.27
N VAL A 226 -8.82 10.29 -0.60
CA VAL A 226 -8.36 9.02 -1.15
C VAL A 226 -7.14 8.57 -0.38
N SER A 227 -7.15 7.31 0.08
CA SER A 227 -6.05 6.64 0.76
C SER A 227 -5.72 5.37 -0.02
N ILE A 228 -4.54 5.33 -0.64
CA ILE A 228 -4.12 4.26 -1.54
C ILE A 228 -2.84 3.64 -1.02
N THR A 229 -2.89 2.34 -0.80
CA THR A 229 -1.70 1.51 -0.59
C THR A 229 -1.53 0.63 -1.81
N SER A 230 -0.34 0.59 -2.38
CA SER A 230 -0.03 -0.33 -3.45
C SER A 230 1.38 -0.87 -3.31
N THR A 231 1.52 -2.12 -3.69
CA THR A 231 2.67 -2.93 -3.41
C THR A 231 2.99 -3.82 -4.59
N THR A 232 4.28 -4.05 -4.76
CA THR A 232 4.80 -5.23 -5.43
C THR A 232 5.47 -6.05 -4.37
N ASN A 233 4.85 -7.16 -3.97
CA ASN A 233 5.43 -8.01 -2.95
C ASN A 233 6.83 -8.46 -3.42
N LEU A 234 7.85 -8.23 -2.59
CA LEU A 234 9.25 -8.46 -2.95
C LEU A 234 9.50 -9.88 -3.48
N ARG A 235 8.73 -10.89 -3.04
CA ARG A 235 8.87 -12.27 -3.54
C ARG A 235 8.15 -12.58 -4.83
N GLN A 236 7.02 -11.94 -5.11
CA GLN A 236 6.45 -11.98 -6.45
C GLN A 236 7.39 -11.29 -7.42
N VAL A 237 8.13 -10.29 -6.96
CA VAL A 237 9.21 -9.69 -7.71
C VAL A 237 10.38 -10.69 -7.86
N GLU A 238 10.87 -11.35 -6.79
CA GLU A 238 11.97 -12.34 -6.86
C GLU A 238 11.70 -13.51 -7.81
N HIS A 239 10.51 -14.13 -7.75
CA HIS A 239 10.22 -15.29 -8.61
C HIS A 239 9.75 -14.89 -10.01
N THR A 240 9.16 -13.71 -10.19
CA THR A 240 8.54 -13.34 -11.48
C THR A 240 9.45 -12.40 -12.30
N ILE A 241 10.37 -11.62 -11.71
CA ILE A 241 11.39 -10.83 -12.43
C ILE A 241 12.36 -11.70 -13.26
N LEU A 242 12.35 -13.01 -13.04
CA LEU A 242 13.22 -13.95 -13.74
C LEU A 242 13.12 -13.88 -15.28
N SER A 243 12.04 -13.36 -15.90
CA SER A 243 11.97 -13.35 -17.39
C SER A 243 11.17 -12.25 -18.09
N PHE A 244 10.68 -11.21 -17.39
CA PHE A 244 9.83 -10.21 -18.07
C PHE A 244 10.52 -9.36 -19.16
N ASN A 245 9.81 -8.76 -20.08
CA ASN A 245 10.30 -7.63 -20.84
C ASN A 245 10.10 -6.35 -20.02
N ALA A 246 10.93 -5.34 -20.28
CA ALA A 246 10.99 -4.09 -19.50
C ALA A 246 9.63 -3.35 -19.33
N ILE A 247 8.63 -3.68 -20.14
CA ILE A 247 7.25 -3.14 -20.07
C ILE A 247 6.52 -3.69 -18.84
N THR A 248 6.61 -5.00 -18.59
CA THR A 248 6.01 -5.68 -17.45
C THR A 248 6.85 -5.53 -16.18
N ARG A 249 8.19 -5.55 -16.33
CA ARG A 249 9.17 -5.32 -15.24
C ARG A 249 8.93 -4.01 -14.50
N GLN A 250 8.48 -2.99 -15.24
CA GLN A 250 8.41 -1.64 -14.74
C GLN A 250 7.00 -1.23 -14.29
N TYR A 251 5.98 -1.85 -14.88
CA TYR A 251 4.60 -1.62 -14.50
C TYR A 251 4.19 -2.35 -13.23
N ILE A 252 4.76 -3.53 -12.96
CA ILE A 252 4.62 -4.19 -11.65
C ILE A 252 5.12 -3.19 -10.59
N PHE A 253 6.36 -2.70 -10.69
CA PHE A 253 6.98 -1.77 -9.73
C PHE A 253 6.20 -0.45 -9.49
N GLU A 254 5.45 0.05 -10.47
CA GLU A 254 4.76 1.36 -10.40
C GLU A 254 3.23 1.29 -10.46
N HIS A 255 2.63 0.09 -10.33
CA HIS A 255 1.17 -0.10 -10.35
C HIS A 255 0.42 0.78 -9.31
N THR A 256 1.18 1.30 -8.33
CA THR A 256 0.80 2.28 -7.31
C THR A 256 0.30 3.61 -7.85
N LEU A 257 0.81 4.09 -9.00
CA LEU A 257 0.42 5.39 -9.56
C LEU A 257 -0.80 5.30 -10.48
N TYR A 258 -1.01 4.17 -11.15
CA TYR A 258 -2.10 4.04 -12.13
C TYR A 258 -3.48 3.82 -11.46
N ASN A 259 -3.53 3.10 -10.33
CA ASN A 259 -4.76 2.92 -9.56
C ASN A 259 -5.31 4.25 -9.02
N VAL A 260 -4.42 5.22 -8.76
CA VAL A 260 -4.77 6.60 -8.41
C VAL A 260 -5.56 7.23 -9.58
N VAL A 261 -5.03 7.18 -10.80
CA VAL A 261 -5.63 7.80 -12.00
C VAL A 261 -6.97 7.15 -12.40
N LEU A 262 -7.11 5.82 -12.29
CA LEU A 262 -8.36 5.10 -12.57
C LEU A 262 -9.46 5.42 -11.56
N CYS A 263 -9.12 5.56 -10.28
CA CYS A 263 -10.06 5.94 -9.22
C CYS A 263 -10.70 7.32 -9.53
N PHE A 264 -9.90 8.29 -9.98
CA PHE A 264 -10.38 9.63 -10.34
C PHE A 264 -11.27 9.66 -11.59
N LYS A 265 -11.04 8.77 -12.57
CA LYS A 265 -11.85 8.68 -13.79
C LYS A 265 -13.25 8.10 -13.53
N LYS A 266 -13.37 7.20 -12.54
CA LYS A 266 -14.64 6.58 -12.13
C LYS A 266 -15.50 7.50 -11.25
N LEU A 267 -14.87 8.48 -10.59
CA LEU A 267 -15.52 9.45 -9.69
C LEU A 267 -15.97 10.77 -10.38
N HIS A 268 -15.90 10.87 -11.71
CA HIS A 268 -16.22 12.10 -12.47
C HIS A 268 -15.47 13.37 -11.99
N LEU A 269 -14.26 13.21 -11.44
CA LEU A 269 -13.47 14.33 -10.94
C LEU A 269 -12.70 14.99 -12.09
N GLN A 270 -13.19 16.15 -12.55
CA GLN A 270 -12.48 17.00 -13.51
C GLN A 270 -11.34 17.77 -12.82
N THR A 271 -10.17 17.14 -12.69
CA THR A 271 -8.95 17.87 -12.30
C THR A 271 -7.71 17.30 -12.97
N TYR A 272 -6.99 18.18 -13.68
CA TYR A 272 -5.69 17.92 -14.27
C TYR A 272 -4.62 17.98 -13.17
N PHE A 273 -3.87 16.90 -12.94
CA PHE A 273 -2.66 16.97 -12.11
C PHE A 273 -1.47 16.23 -12.73
N ILE A 274 -0.35 16.94 -12.67
CA ILE A 274 1.03 16.49 -12.82
C ILE A 274 1.45 15.91 -11.47
N VAL A 275 2.07 14.74 -11.44
CA VAL A 275 2.71 14.17 -10.25
C VAL A 275 4.15 14.68 -10.19
N PRO A 276 4.53 15.56 -9.25
CA PRO A 276 5.93 15.78 -8.95
C PRO A 276 6.40 14.72 -7.96
N TYR A 277 7.50 14.05 -8.29
CA TYR A 277 8.34 13.38 -7.30
C TYR A 277 8.68 14.38 -6.19
N LEU A 278 8.31 14.09 -4.95
CA LEU A 278 8.82 14.78 -3.77
C LEU A 278 9.35 13.75 -2.78
N TYR A 279 10.64 13.47 -2.85
CA TYR A 279 11.38 12.87 -1.74
C TYR A 279 11.63 13.96 -0.70
N LEU A 280 11.01 13.85 0.46
CA LEU A 280 11.41 14.60 1.65
C LEU A 280 12.42 13.72 2.41
N THR A 281 13.70 14.04 2.26
CA THR A 281 14.75 13.54 3.15
C THR A 281 14.73 14.34 4.46
N CYS A 282 14.72 13.62 5.58
CA CYS A 282 14.96 14.17 6.90
C CYS A 282 16.36 14.77 6.98
N MET A 283 16.51 16.08 7.24
CA MET A 283 17.64 16.71 7.95
C MET A 283 17.22 18.11 8.47
N PRO A 284 17.90 18.66 9.50
CA PRO A 284 17.26 19.46 10.54
C PRO A 284 16.92 20.89 10.11
N PHE A 285 15.88 21.42 10.77
CA PHE A 285 15.41 22.81 10.74
C PHE A 285 16.56 23.82 10.70
N ASN A 286 16.67 24.57 9.60
CA ASN A 286 16.72 26.03 9.56
C ASN A 286 16.78 26.54 8.11
N TYR A 287 16.06 27.62 7.84
CA TYR A 287 15.98 28.44 6.61
C TYR A 287 14.77 28.27 5.67
N PHE A 288 13.84 29.22 5.84
CA PHE A 288 13.11 30.01 4.83
C PHE A 288 12.79 29.40 3.45
N LEU A 289 11.49 29.18 3.23
CA LEU A 289 10.87 29.00 1.91
C LEU A 289 10.96 30.29 1.07
N GLN A 290 11.71 30.26 -0.03
CA GLN A 290 11.45 31.09 -1.20
C GLN A 290 11.01 30.19 -2.36
N SER A 291 9.74 30.31 -2.75
CA SER A 291 9.20 29.65 -3.93
C SER A 291 9.82 30.24 -5.20
N LYS A 292 10.35 29.39 -6.08
CA LYS A 292 10.52 29.73 -7.50
C LYS A 292 9.85 28.68 -8.38
N TYR A 293 9.07 29.22 -9.31
CA TYR A 293 8.08 28.60 -10.18
C TYR A 293 8.69 27.59 -11.17
N VAL A 294 7.91 26.57 -11.55
CA VAL A 294 8.16 25.75 -12.73
C VAL A 294 7.03 25.97 -13.73
N THR A 295 7.38 26.49 -14.91
CA THR A 295 6.50 26.79 -16.04
C THR A 295 6.46 25.58 -16.98
N LEU A 296 5.27 25.17 -17.43
CA LEU A 296 5.10 24.22 -18.54
C LEU A 296 4.40 24.91 -19.72
N PHE A 297 5.03 24.86 -20.89
CA PHE A 297 4.47 25.31 -22.16
C PHE A 297 3.74 24.16 -22.85
N SER A 298 2.48 24.39 -23.22
CA SER A 298 1.76 23.58 -24.22
C SER A 298 1.63 24.39 -25.51
N LYS A 299 2.10 23.84 -26.63
CA LYS A 299 1.81 24.36 -27.98
C LYS A 299 0.38 23.98 -28.37
N LYS A 300 -0.62 24.65 -27.77
CA LYS A 300 -1.92 25.03 -28.34
C LYS A 300 -2.87 25.45 -27.20
N GLN A 301 -3.48 26.62 -27.40
CA GLN A 301 -4.49 27.30 -26.61
C GLN A 301 -4.01 28.23 -25.47
N LYS A 302 -4.66 29.40 -25.47
CA LYS A 302 -4.24 30.68 -24.91
C LYS A 302 -4.58 30.81 -23.43
N CYS A 303 -3.76 31.58 -22.74
CA CYS A 303 -3.86 32.12 -21.37
C CYS A 303 -5.25 32.17 -20.74
N THR A 304 -5.38 31.68 -19.50
CA THR A 304 -6.26 32.31 -18.51
C THR A 304 -5.66 32.14 -17.10
N GLN A 305 -5.45 33.28 -16.45
CA GLN A 305 -4.94 33.47 -15.10
C GLN A 305 -6.12 33.36 -14.13
N ILE A 306 -6.03 32.60 -13.03
CA ILE A 306 -7.09 32.59 -11.99
C ILE A 306 -6.45 32.78 -10.61
N ASN A 307 -6.89 33.84 -9.94
CA ASN A 307 -6.52 34.25 -8.59
C ASN A 307 -7.25 33.42 -7.52
N VAL A 308 -6.58 33.23 -6.38
CA VAL A 308 -7.03 32.45 -5.21
C VAL A 308 -7.92 33.29 -4.29
N TYR A 309 -8.99 32.69 -3.75
CA TYR A 309 -9.71 33.21 -2.58
C TYR A 309 -9.83 32.13 -1.48
N LYS A 310 -9.83 32.63 -0.24
CA LYS A 310 -9.76 31.95 1.05
C LYS A 310 -11.15 31.48 1.50
N LEU A 311 -11.26 30.30 2.15
CA LEU A 311 -12.19 30.05 3.27
C LEU A 311 -11.89 28.72 3.99
N SER A 312 -12.42 28.61 5.21
CA SER A 312 -11.78 28.03 6.40
C SER A 312 -12.39 26.73 6.93
N ARG A 313 -11.50 25.89 7.51
CA ARG A 313 -11.63 25.04 8.73
C ARG A 313 -12.81 24.05 8.86
N ASN A 314 -12.49 22.76 8.80
CA ASN A 314 -12.41 21.80 9.93
C ASN A 314 -12.72 20.39 9.43
N LYS A 315 -11.68 19.55 9.32
CA LYS A 315 -11.69 18.07 9.43
C LYS A 315 -10.24 17.61 9.30
N LEU A 316 -9.67 17.08 10.39
CA LEU A 316 -8.35 16.44 10.38
C LEU A 316 -8.54 15.01 9.89
N LEU A 317 -7.90 14.66 8.78
CA LEU A 317 -7.75 13.28 8.34
C LEU A 317 -6.46 12.74 8.98
N TYR A 318 -6.58 11.79 9.90
CA TYR A 318 -5.43 11.02 10.38
C TYR A 318 -5.31 9.77 9.51
N GLY A 319 -4.46 9.83 8.49
CA GLY A 319 -3.95 8.65 7.81
C GLY A 319 -2.75 8.12 8.59
N VAL A 320 -2.96 7.14 9.47
CA VAL A 320 -1.86 6.45 10.15
C VAL A 320 -1.82 5.01 9.64
N GLY A 321 -1.00 4.77 8.62
CA GLY A 321 -0.53 3.43 8.30
C GLY A 321 0.60 3.08 9.25
N ILE A 322 0.29 2.34 10.32
CA ILE A 322 1.33 1.76 11.18
C ILE A 322 1.89 0.54 10.45
N TRP A 323 3.14 0.63 10.04
CA TRP A 323 3.96 -0.49 9.62
C TRP A 323 4.68 -1.02 10.86
N THR A 324 4.42 -2.26 11.23
CA THR A 324 5.29 -3.00 12.16
C THR A 324 5.47 -4.42 11.66
N VAL A 325 6.76 -4.78 11.60
CA VAL A 325 7.41 -6.04 11.20
C VAL A 325 6.71 -7.26 11.78
#